data_AF-A0A5P1EB95-F1
#
_entry.id   AF-A0A5P1EB95-F1
#
_cell.length_a   1.000
_cell.length_b   1.000
_cell.length_c   1.000
_cell.angle_alpha   90.00
_cell.angle_beta   90.00
_cell.angle_gamma   90.00
#
_symmetry.space_group_name_H-M   'P 1'
#
loop_
_entity.id
_entity.type
_entity.pdbx_description
1 polymer ?
#
loop_
_entity_poly.entity_id
_entity_poly.type
_entity_poly.pdbx_seq_one_letter_code
_entity_poly.pdbx_strand_id
1 'polypeptide(L)'
;MPSSGSGEDHLCQWLYETFQSSDPDLKLIVLSFIPLISSLYLSRVISSPYSSSLAGFESVILTIYQSETRLRGGKPLLISIPDLSQPSLYHTPRPGSRNRRQAVAQERQAKVGVLSPPLEPQMAVKSTKRACIVAVGWVVFIGKISAMPVRSKIDFCEFVVGWAGQDCCCRYELDDDESSLSNFNEDGEIGSFSEEMGRLGINERSNSNGSCNGNGNVRGSGDFRSCRIPLPWELMQPVLRILGHCLLAPMKAQEVRDAASVAIRSVYARASHELMPQAILASRSLIQLDKSTRKAARDASGMAVIGGMASNPTTPSKPKKPEVLLVSK
;
A
#
# COMPACT_ATOMS: atom_id res chain seq x y z
N MET A 1 -12.64 -26.54 2.45
CA MET A 1 -14.08 -26.62 2.12
C MET A 1 -14.26 -26.71 0.60
N PRO A 2 -14.59 -27.89 0.06
CA PRO A 2 -14.67 -28.13 -1.39
C PRO A 2 -15.89 -27.47 -2.09
N SER A 3 -16.89 -26.99 -1.34
CA SER A 3 -18.11 -26.32 -1.85
C SER A 3 -18.12 -24.79 -1.71
N SER A 4 -17.14 -24.20 -1.01
CA SER A 4 -17.11 -22.75 -0.77
C SER A 4 -16.95 -21.97 -2.08
N GLY A 5 -17.79 -20.95 -2.25
CA GLY A 5 -17.84 -20.11 -3.46
C GLY A 5 -18.78 -20.61 -4.55
N SER A 6 -19.47 -21.73 -4.35
CA SER A 6 -20.49 -22.22 -5.28
C SER A 6 -21.76 -21.37 -5.27
N GLY A 7 -22.60 -21.55 -6.29
CA GLY A 7 -23.89 -20.84 -6.36
C GLY A 7 -24.83 -21.15 -5.19
N GLU A 8 -24.66 -22.33 -4.57
CA GLU A 8 -25.43 -22.79 -3.41
C GLU A 8 -24.80 -22.38 -2.07
N ASP A 9 -23.71 -21.60 -2.08
CA ASP A 9 -23.06 -21.15 -0.86
C ASP A 9 -23.89 -20.03 -0.20
N HIS A 10 -24.64 -20.39 0.84
CA HIS A 10 -25.47 -19.46 1.61
C HIS A 10 -24.69 -18.27 2.19
N LEU A 11 -23.38 -18.42 2.47
CA LEU A 11 -22.56 -17.30 2.91
C LEU A 11 -22.35 -16.29 1.79
N CYS A 12 -22.06 -16.76 0.58
CA CYS A 12 -21.92 -15.88 -0.59
C CYS A 12 -23.24 -15.19 -0.91
N GLN A 13 -24.36 -15.91 -0.82
CA GLN A 13 -25.70 -15.33 -0.98
C GLN A 13 -25.98 -14.25 0.08
N TRP A 14 -25.70 -14.54 1.35
CA TRP A 14 -25.89 -13.57 2.43
C TRP A 14 -25.03 -12.32 2.23
N LEU A 15 -23.76 -12.47 1.84
CA LEU A 15 -22.87 -11.33 1.54
C LEU A 15 -23.39 -10.50 0.36
N TYR A 16 -23.89 -11.15 -0.68
CA TYR A 16 -24.50 -10.51 -1.85
C TYR A 16 -25.73 -9.68 -1.47
N GLU A 17 -26.68 -10.29 -0.74
CA GLU A 17 -27.91 -9.61 -0.29
C GLU A 17 -27.58 -8.46 0.69
N THR A 18 -26.66 -8.69 1.62
CA THR A 18 -26.22 -7.68 2.60
C THR A 18 -25.61 -6.47 1.92
N PHE A 19 -24.81 -6.65 0.87
CA PHE A 19 -24.21 -5.53 0.14
C PHE A 19 -25.25 -4.72 -0.66
N GLN A 20 -26.36 -5.34 -1.06
CA GLN A 20 -27.46 -4.63 -1.74
C GLN A 20 -28.33 -3.80 -0.80
N SER A 21 -28.23 -4.00 0.52
CA SER A 21 -28.88 -3.16 1.52
C SER A 21 -28.55 -1.67 1.28
N SER A 22 -29.41 -0.77 1.76
CA SER A 22 -29.12 0.67 1.73
C SER A 22 -28.20 1.10 2.88
N ASP A 23 -28.02 0.25 3.89
CA ASP A 23 -27.24 0.54 5.08
C ASP A 23 -25.72 0.56 4.79
N PRO A 24 -25.01 1.68 5.03
CA PRO A 24 -23.57 1.77 4.82
C PRO A 24 -22.75 0.87 5.76
N ASP A 25 -23.23 0.58 6.97
CA ASP A 25 -22.48 -0.22 7.95
C ASP A 25 -22.51 -1.71 7.57
N LEU A 26 -23.65 -2.19 7.09
CA LEU A 26 -23.75 -3.54 6.51
C LEU A 26 -22.85 -3.70 5.28
N LYS A 27 -22.76 -2.67 4.41
CA LYS A 27 -21.82 -2.69 3.28
C LYS A 27 -20.37 -2.74 3.75
N LEU A 28 -20.01 -2.02 4.82
CA LEU A 28 -18.66 -2.07 5.38
C LEU A 28 -18.28 -3.47 5.87
N ILE A 29 -19.21 -4.20 6.48
CA ILE A 29 -19.00 -5.60 6.88
C ILE A 29 -18.63 -6.44 5.66
N VAL A 30 -19.41 -6.38 4.57
CA VAL A 30 -19.13 -7.14 3.35
C VAL A 30 -17.78 -6.74 2.75
N LEU A 31 -17.49 -5.44 2.68
CA LEU A 31 -16.22 -4.92 2.17
C LEU A 31 -15.02 -5.39 3.00
N SER A 32 -15.17 -5.61 4.31
CA SER A 32 -14.09 -6.13 5.15
C SER A 32 -13.66 -7.55 4.78
N PHE A 33 -14.54 -8.35 4.16
CA PHE A 33 -14.23 -9.69 3.67
C PHE A 33 -13.66 -9.72 2.25
N ILE A 34 -13.56 -8.58 1.57
CA ILE A 34 -13.06 -8.51 0.19
C ILE A 34 -11.65 -9.09 0.01
N PRO A 35 -10.66 -8.80 0.87
CA PRO A 35 -9.36 -9.45 0.79
C PRO A 35 -9.43 -10.98 0.76
N LEU A 36 -10.25 -11.55 1.65
CA LEU A 36 -10.44 -12.99 1.77
C LEU A 36 -11.14 -13.58 0.55
N ILE A 37 -12.29 -13.01 0.16
CA ILE A 37 -13.08 -13.47 -0.99
C ILE A 37 -12.24 -13.38 -2.27
N SER A 38 -11.52 -12.27 -2.47
CA SER A 38 -10.66 -12.07 -3.64
C SER A 38 -9.52 -13.08 -3.68
N SER A 39 -8.86 -13.33 -2.54
CA SER A 39 -7.78 -14.30 -2.45
C SER A 39 -8.26 -15.72 -2.76
N LEU A 40 -9.36 -16.15 -2.13
CA LEU A 40 -9.94 -17.48 -2.35
C LEU A 40 -10.38 -17.65 -3.80
N TYR A 41 -11.04 -16.65 -4.37
CA TYR A 41 -11.46 -16.64 -5.77
C TYR A 41 -10.25 -16.79 -6.71
N LEU A 42 -9.25 -15.92 -6.60
CA LEU A 42 -8.09 -15.93 -7.49
C LEU A 42 -7.29 -17.24 -7.36
N SER A 43 -7.06 -17.72 -6.12
CA SER A 43 -6.35 -18.97 -5.88
C SER A 43 -7.06 -20.17 -6.51
N ARG A 44 -8.39 -20.23 -6.45
CA ARG A 44 -9.19 -21.34 -7.02
C ARG A 44 -9.25 -21.31 -8.53
N VAL A 45 -9.44 -20.12 -9.10
CA VAL A 45 -9.42 -19.89 -10.54
C VAL A 45 -8.13 -20.45 -11.17
N ILE A 46 -7.01 -20.33 -10.48
CA ILE A 46 -5.69 -20.77 -10.97
C ILE A 46 -5.43 -22.23 -10.65
N SER A 47 -5.69 -22.65 -9.40
CA SER A 47 -5.30 -23.99 -8.92
C SER A 47 -6.21 -25.09 -9.46
N SER A 48 -7.47 -24.79 -9.75
CA SER A 48 -8.40 -25.81 -10.23
C SER A 48 -9.56 -25.20 -11.04
N PRO A 49 -9.31 -24.84 -12.31
CA PRO A 49 -10.32 -24.27 -13.21
C PRO A 49 -11.47 -25.24 -13.55
N TYR A 50 -11.32 -26.54 -13.24
CA TYR A 50 -12.34 -27.58 -13.45
C TYR A 50 -13.04 -28.02 -12.15
N SER A 51 -12.67 -27.46 -11.00
CA SER A 51 -13.37 -27.73 -9.74
C SER A 51 -14.66 -26.93 -9.60
N SER A 52 -15.43 -27.23 -8.55
CA SER A 52 -16.69 -26.62 -8.10
C SER A 52 -16.92 -25.20 -8.61
N SER A 53 -18.16 -24.92 -9.02
CA SER A 53 -18.60 -23.57 -9.45
C SER A 53 -18.09 -22.48 -8.50
N LEU A 54 -17.60 -21.37 -9.06
CA LEU A 54 -17.17 -20.16 -8.32
C LEU A 54 -18.22 -19.04 -8.39
N ALA A 55 -19.44 -19.37 -8.82
CA ALA A 55 -20.52 -18.42 -9.08
C ALA A 55 -20.88 -17.55 -7.85
N GLY A 56 -20.76 -18.10 -6.63
CA GLY A 56 -21.01 -17.36 -5.38
C GLY A 56 -19.95 -16.27 -5.13
N PHE A 57 -18.66 -16.56 -5.35
CA PHE A 57 -17.63 -15.53 -5.24
C PHE A 57 -17.76 -14.49 -6.36
N GLU A 58 -18.06 -14.94 -7.58
CA GLU A 58 -18.25 -14.07 -8.72
C GLU A 58 -19.44 -13.12 -8.53
N SER A 59 -20.55 -13.59 -7.97
CA SER A 59 -21.73 -12.74 -7.71
C SER A 59 -21.42 -11.62 -6.71
N VAL A 60 -20.71 -11.92 -5.62
CA VAL A 60 -20.34 -10.92 -4.60
C VAL A 60 -19.41 -9.85 -5.19
N ILE A 61 -18.31 -10.26 -5.83
CA ILE A 61 -17.34 -9.30 -6.41
C ILE A 61 -17.99 -8.50 -7.55
N LEU A 62 -18.82 -9.14 -8.38
CA LEU A 62 -19.52 -8.49 -9.48
C LEU A 62 -20.52 -7.45 -8.99
N THR A 63 -21.22 -7.70 -7.89
CA THR A 63 -22.18 -6.72 -7.31
C THR A 63 -21.46 -5.47 -6.83
N ILE A 64 -20.29 -5.64 -6.21
CA ILE A 64 -19.45 -4.52 -5.77
C ILE A 64 -18.96 -3.73 -6.99
N TYR A 65 -18.49 -4.43 -8.04
CA TYR A 65 -18.13 -3.80 -9.30
C TYR A 65 -19.29 -3.01 -9.91
N GLN A 66 -20.48 -3.59 -10.00
CA GLN A 66 -21.67 -2.95 -10.55
C GLN A 66 -22.09 -1.72 -9.74
N SER A 67 -21.94 -1.75 -8.42
CA SER A 67 -22.21 -0.58 -7.58
C SER A 67 -21.27 0.58 -7.92
N GLU A 68 -19.98 0.32 -8.10
CA GLU A 68 -18.99 1.33 -8.48
C GLU A 68 -19.22 1.84 -9.91
N THR A 69 -19.57 0.95 -10.85
CA THR A 69 -19.94 1.35 -12.22
C THR A 69 -21.15 2.28 -12.24
N ARG A 70 -22.17 1.99 -11.41
CA ARG A 70 -23.36 2.84 -11.28
C ARG A 70 -23.00 4.20 -10.68
N LEU A 71 -22.14 4.23 -9.66
CA LEU A 71 -21.67 5.48 -9.06
C LEU A 71 -20.91 6.36 -10.06
N ARG A 72 -20.10 5.76 -10.93
CA ARG A 72 -19.35 6.50 -11.96
C ARG A 72 -20.21 6.97 -13.12
N GLY A 73 -21.33 6.31 -13.42
CA GLY A 73 -22.25 6.69 -14.48
C GLY A 73 -21.58 6.82 -15.86
N GLY A 74 -20.60 5.95 -16.16
CA GLY A 74 -19.83 5.99 -17.41
C GLY A 74 -18.78 7.11 -17.50
N LYS A 75 -18.51 7.84 -16.42
CA LYS A 75 -17.48 8.90 -16.39
C LYS A 75 -16.13 8.35 -15.94
N PRO A 76 -15.01 8.86 -16.49
CA PRO A 76 -13.68 8.55 -15.97
C PRO A 76 -13.48 9.19 -14.59
N LEU A 77 -12.61 8.59 -13.78
CA LEU A 77 -12.17 9.21 -12.52
C LEU A 77 -11.02 10.18 -12.84
N LEU A 78 -11.28 11.47 -12.64
CA LEU A 78 -10.35 12.55 -12.95
C LEU A 78 -9.74 13.12 -11.66
N ILE A 79 -8.47 13.53 -11.72
CA ILE A 79 -7.77 14.24 -10.65
C ILE A 79 -7.21 15.56 -11.20
N SER A 80 -7.37 16.64 -10.45
CA SER A 80 -6.70 17.92 -10.77
C SER A 80 -5.29 17.87 -10.22
N ILE A 81 -4.28 18.03 -11.09
CA ILE A 81 -2.87 18.07 -10.70
C ILE A 81 -2.58 19.49 -10.21
N PRO A 82 -2.21 19.69 -8.93
CA PRO A 82 -1.88 21.01 -8.40
C PRO A 82 -0.67 21.61 -9.11
N ASP A 83 -0.73 22.92 -9.38
CA ASP A 83 0.36 23.68 -9.96
C ASP A 83 0.80 24.80 -9.00
N LEU A 84 2.09 24.82 -8.64
CA LEU A 84 2.68 25.84 -7.75
C LEU A 84 2.74 27.22 -8.40
N SER A 85 2.55 27.33 -9.72
CA SER A 85 2.44 28.62 -10.40
C SER A 85 1.09 29.30 -10.14
N GLN A 86 0.10 28.57 -9.62
CA GLN A 86 -1.24 29.06 -9.33
C GLN A 86 -1.44 29.23 -7.82
N PRO A 87 -2.23 30.23 -7.38
CA PRO A 87 -2.60 30.34 -5.97
C PRO A 87 -3.44 29.13 -5.55
N SER A 88 -3.17 28.64 -4.35
CA SER A 88 -3.87 27.52 -3.71
C SER A 88 -4.10 27.83 -2.24
N LEU A 89 -4.87 26.97 -1.56
CA LEU A 89 -5.16 27.11 -0.12
C LEU A 89 -3.90 27.25 0.75
N TYR A 90 -2.79 26.63 0.35
CA TYR A 90 -1.55 26.58 1.13
C TYR A 90 -0.42 27.44 0.57
N HIS A 91 -0.57 28.00 -0.63
CA HIS A 91 0.52 28.70 -1.31
C HIS A 91 0.00 29.84 -2.19
N THR A 92 0.65 30.99 -2.11
CA THR A 92 0.47 32.11 -3.04
C THR A 92 1.78 32.37 -3.78
N PRO A 93 1.81 32.31 -5.12
CA PRO A 93 3.01 32.58 -5.90
C PRO A 93 3.55 34.00 -5.68
N ARG A 94 4.88 34.13 -5.53
CA ARG A 94 5.51 35.45 -5.30
C ARG A 94 5.43 36.35 -6.55
N PRO A 95 5.02 37.62 -6.41
CA PRO A 95 5.04 38.59 -7.51
C PRO A 95 6.49 38.93 -7.91
N GLY A 96 6.94 38.48 -9.08
CA GLY A 96 8.27 38.82 -9.62
C GLY A 96 9.01 37.69 -10.36
N SER A 97 8.52 36.44 -10.31
CA SER A 97 9.10 35.38 -11.14
C SER A 97 8.84 35.66 -12.62
N ARG A 98 9.89 35.48 -13.45
CA ARG A 98 9.91 35.59 -14.92
C ARG A 98 8.77 34.81 -15.60
N ASN A 99 8.18 33.85 -14.88
CA ASN A 99 7.00 33.06 -15.26
C ASN A 99 5.69 33.84 -15.35
N ARG A 100 5.59 35.07 -14.83
CA ARG A 100 4.32 35.83 -14.85
C ARG A 100 3.82 36.15 -16.26
N ARG A 101 4.71 36.37 -17.24
CA ARG A 101 4.31 36.62 -18.64
C ARG A 101 3.82 35.37 -19.37
N GLN A 102 4.20 34.17 -18.91
CA GLN A 102 3.64 32.89 -19.37
C GLN A 102 2.39 32.48 -18.57
N ALA A 103 2.30 32.88 -17.30
CA ALA A 103 1.18 32.54 -16.40
C ALA A 103 -0.16 33.16 -16.83
N VAL A 104 -0.17 34.37 -17.39
CA VAL A 104 -1.42 35.02 -17.87
C VAL A 104 -1.94 34.38 -19.17
N ALA A 105 -1.06 33.75 -19.97
CA ALA A 105 -1.48 32.96 -21.14
C ALA A 105 -1.89 31.52 -20.75
N GLN A 106 -1.37 31.03 -19.61
CA GLN A 106 -1.57 29.67 -19.09
C GLN A 106 -2.61 29.62 -17.94
N GLU A 107 -3.45 30.65 -17.86
CA GLU A 107 -4.41 30.89 -16.78
C GLU A 107 -5.72 30.09 -16.90
N ARG A 108 -5.77 29.05 -17.77
CA ARG A 108 -7.05 28.40 -18.12
C ARG A 108 -7.08 26.88 -18.14
N GLN A 109 -5.96 26.18 -17.90
CA GLN A 109 -5.99 24.72 -17.93
C GLN A 109 -5.34 24.16 -16.67
N ALA A 110 -6.17 23.94 -15.65
CA ALA A 110 -5.83 22.98 -14.60
C ALA A 110 -5.44 21.67 -15.31
N LYS A 111 -4.22 21.18 -15.06
CA LYS A 111 -3.77 19.93 -15.64
C LYS A 111 -4.61 18.81 -15.04
N VAL A 112 -5.55 18.28 -15.81
CA VAL A 112 -6.41 17.18 -15.36
C VAL A 112 -5.74 15.85 -15.73
N GLY A 113 -5.45 15.02 -14.74
CA GLY A 113 -5.03 13.64 -14.93
C GLY A 113 -6.22 12.69 -14.91
N VAL A 114 -6.14 11.60 -15.68
CA VAL A 114 -7.09 10.50 -15.60
C VAL A 114 -6.54 9.45 -14.63
N LEU A 115 -7.20 9.28 -13.49
CA LEU A 115 -6.80 8.30 -12.47
C LEU A 115 -7.27 6.89 -12.83
N SER A 116 -8.46 6.76 -13.40
CA SER A 116 -8.95 5.50 -13.95
C SER A 116 -9.94 5.77 -15.09
N PRO A 117 -9.92 4.94 -16.16
CA PRO A 117 -10.86 5.08 -17.27
C PRO A 117 -12.31 4.81 -16.82
N PRO A 118 -13.30 5.14 -17.68
CA PRO A 118 -14.68 4.76 -17.46
C PRO A 118 -14.84 3.25 -17.28
N LEU A 119 -15.69 2.83 -16.35
CA LEU A 119 -15.99 1.42 -16.13
C LEU A 119 -17.15 0.98 -17.03
N GLU A 120 -16.97 -0.14 -17.72
CA GLU A 120 -18.00 -0.76 -18.56
C GLU A 120 -18.85 -1.73 -17.73
N PRO A 121 -20.20 -1.65 -17.75
CA PRO A 121 -21.05 -2.62 -17.06
C PRO A 121 -20.73 -4.06 -17.46
N GLN A 122 -20.56 -4.95 -16.48
CA GLN A 122 -20.31 -6.37 -16.70
C GLN A 122 -21.47 -7.21 -16.14
N MET A 123 -21.95 -8.17 -16.92
CA MET A 123 -23.00 -9.12 -16.53
C MET A 123 -22.46 -10.42 -15.93
N ALA A 124 -21.18 -10.74 -16.18
CA ALA A 124 -20.50 -11.93 -15.68
C ALA A 124 -18.99 -11.69 -15.58
N VAL A 125 -18.31 -12.46 -14.73
CA VAL A 125 -16.86 -12.35 -14.55
C VAL A 125 -16.12 -13.15 -15.64
N LYS A 126 -15.76 -12.47 -16.73
CA LYS A 126 -14.97 -13.06 -17.82
C LYS A 126 -13.48 -13.05 -17.49
N SER A 127 -12.73 -14.05 -17.97
CA SER A 127 -11.28 -14.16 -17.74
C SER A 127 -10.50 -12.88 -18.09
N THR A 128 -10.83 -12.23 -19.22
CA THR A 128 -10.17 -10.99 -19.69
C THR A 128 -10.43 -9.76 -18.83
N LYS A 129 -11.59 -9.71 -18.15
CA LYS A 129 -12.00 -8.58 -17.30
C LYS A 129 -11.84 -8.88 -15.81
N ARG A 130 -11.51 -10.12 -15.44
CA ARG A 130 -11.40 -10.60 -14.05
C ARG A 130 -10.48 -9.72 -13.20
N ALA A 131 -9.27 -9.44 -13.69
CA ALA A 131 -8.31 -8.60 -12.97
C ALA A 131 -8.86 -7.20 -12.70
N CYS A 132 -9.52 -6.58 -13.69
CA CYS A 132 -10.15 -5.27 -13.54
C CYS A 132 -11.31 -5.30 -12.52
N ILE A 133 -12.16 -6.32 -12.58
CA ILE A 133 -13.29 -6.50 -11.65
C ILE A 133 -12.80 -6.62 -10.20
N VAL A 134 -11.80 -7.48 -9.96
CA VAL A 134 -11.20 -7.63 -8.62
C VAL A 134 -10.48 -6.35 -8.17
N ALA A 135 -9.71 -5.71 -9.07
CA ALA A 135 -9.03 -4.45 -8.79
C ALA A 135 -9.99 -3.36 -8.32
N VAL A 136 -11.15 -3.23 -8.98
CA VAL A 136 -12.20 -2.27 -8.60
C VAL A 136 -12.76 -2.61 -7.21
N GLY A 137 -12.97 -3.89 -6.89
CA GLY A 137 -13.33 -4.31 -5.53
C GLY A 137 -12.33 -3.82 -4.48
N TRP A 138 -11.02 -3.92 -4.77
CA TRP A 138 -9.98 -3.38 -3.89
C TRP A 138 -9.95 -1.85 -3.87
N VAL A 139 -10.30 -1.16 -4.96
CA VAL A 139 -10.45 0.30 -4.97
C VAL A 139 -11.59 0.75 -4.06
N VAL A 140 -12.72 0.05 -4.06
CA VAL A 140 -13.82 0.32 -3.12
C VAL A 140 -13.38 0.08 -1.67
N PHE A 141 -12.61 -0.99 -1.43
CA PHE A 141 -11.98 -1.24 -0.13
C PHE A 141 -11.04 -0.09 0.30
N ILE A 142 -10.20 0.41 -0.61
CA ILE A 142 -9.32 1.57 -0.37
C ILE A 142 -10.13 2.80 0.02
N GLY A 143 -11.26 3.06 -0.65
CA GLY A 143 -12.14 4.20 -0.34
C GLY A 143 -12.71 4.18 1.09
N LYS A 144 -12.70 3.01 1.74
CA LYS A 144 -13.19 2.81 3.11
C LYS A 144 -12.11 2.28 4.07
N ILE A 145 -10.84 2.30 3.67
CA ILE A 145 -9.74 1.62 4.38
C ILE A 145 -9.53 2.10 5.81
N SER A 146 -9.83 3.36 6.11
CA SER A 146 -9.75 3.90 7.47
C SER A 146 -10.75 3.24 8.42
N ALA A 147 -11.93 2.86 7.92
CA ALA A 147 -12.98 2.18 8.69
C ALA A 147 -12.83 0.65 8.71
N MET A 148 -11.91 0.09 7.92
CA MET A 148 -11.70 -1.36 7.85
C MET A 148 -11.05 -1.91 9.12
N PRO A 149 -11.51 -3.08 9.62
CA PRO A 149 -10.95 -3.69 10.81
C PRO A 149 -9.49 -4.12 10.58
N VAL A 150 -8.72 -4.13 11.68
CA VAL A 150 -7.30 -4.50 11.68
C VAL A 150 -7.06 -5.88 11.06
N ARG A 151 -7.90 -6.88 11.40
CA ARG A 151 -7.75 -8.24 10.87
C ARG A 151 -7.84 -8.31 9.35
N SER A 152 -8.78 -7.59 8.74
CA SER A 152 -8.93 -7.53 7.28
C SER A 152 -7.68 -6.98 6.58
N LYS A 153 -7.03 -5.98 7.19
CA LYS A 153 -5.77 -5.40 6.68
C LYS A 153 -4.59 -6.38 6.79
N ILE A 154 -4.49 -7.09 7.91
CA ILE A 154 -3.46 -8.12 8.12
C ILE A 154 -3.66 -9.26 7.13
N ASP A 155 -4.89 -9.78 7.00
CA ASP A 155 -5.23 -10.84 6.05
C ASP A 155 -4.86 -10.43 4.62
N PHE A 156 -5.15 -9.19 4.22
CA PHE A 156 -4.72 -8.67 2.92
C PHE A 156 -3.19 -8.72 2.75
N CYS A 157 -2.42 -8.30 3.76
CA CYS A 157 -0.96 -8.37 3.70
C CYS A 157 -0.45 -9.81 3.59
N GLU A 158 -1.01 -10.74 4.38
CA GLU A 158 -0.70 -12.17 4.32
C GLU A 158 -0.99 -12.74 2.92
N PHE A 159 -2.16 -12.44 2.35
CA PHE A 159 -2.50 -12.89 0.99
C PHE A 159 -1.56 -12.32 -0.07
N VAL A 160 -1.15 -11.05 0.06
CA VAL A 160 -0.19 -10.44 -0.88
C VAL A 160 1.16 -11.15 -0.85
N VAL A 161 1.63 -11.59 0.32
CA VAL A 161 2.85 -12.42 0.42
C VAL A 161 2.66 -13.72 -0.38
N GLY A 162 1.53 -14.40 -0.19
CA GLY A 162 1.19 -15.60 -0.95
C GLY A 162 1.11 -15.37 -2.46
N TRP A 163 0.42 -14.31 -2.89
CA TRP A 163 0.26 -13.96 -4.30
C TRP A 163 1.58 -13.62 -4.96
N ALA A 164 2.46 -12.91 -4.26
CA ALA A 164 3.79 -12.58 -4.75
C ALA A 164 4.56 -13.86 -5.12
N GLY A 165 4.41 -14.90 -4.29
CA GLY A 165 5.09 -16.19 -4.45
C GLY A 165 6.60 -16.09 -4.22
N GLN A 166 7.25 -17.25 -4.06
CA GLN A 166 8.71 -17.43 -3.97
C GLN A 166 9.44 -16.49 -2.99
N ASP A 167 9.86 -17.02 -1.84
CA ASP A 167 10.81 -16.33 -0.97
C ASP A 167 12.21 -16.33 -1.60
N CYS A 168 12.50 -15.30 -2.42
CA CYS A 168 13.86 -15.03 -2.89
C CYS A 168 14.66 -14.28 -1.81
N CYS A 169 15.98 -14.41 -1.84
CA CYS A 169 16.88 -13.55 -1.06
C CYS A 169 16.77 -12.06 -1.45
N CYS A 170 16.40 -11.79 -2.71
CA CYS A 170 16.23 -10.43 -3.27
C CYS A 170 15.21 -9.57 -2.50
N ARG A 171 14.33 -10.19 -1.72
CA ARG A 171 13.38 -9.56 -0.81
C ARG A 171 14.05 -8.64 0.22
N TYR A 172 15.26 -8.99 0.64
CA TYR A 172 16.02 -8.28 1.68
C TYR A 172 17.19 -7.47 1.11
N GLU A 173 17.33 -7.39 -0.22
CA GLU A 173 18.42 -6.66 -0.88
C GLU A 173 18.54 -5.22 -0.38
N LEU A 174 17.40 -4.57 -0.15
CA LEU A 174 17.38 -3.19 0.33
C LEU A 174 17.75 -3.08 1.82
N ASP A 175 17.64 -4.15 2.61
CA ASP A 175 17.87 -4.17 4.08
C ASP A 175 19.35 -4.15 4.46
N ASP A 176 20.25 -4.57 3.57
CA ASP A 176 21.69 -4.63 3.83
C ASP A 176 22.39 -3.26 3.87
N ASP A 177 21.74 -2.21 3.33
CA ASP A 177 22.31 -0.86 3.19
C ASP A 177 22.52 -0.10 4.52
N GLU A 178 21.99 -0.59 5.65
CA GLU A 178 22.18 0.07 6.97
C GLU A 178 23.59 -0.17 7.56
N SER A 179 24.32 -1.18 7.08
CA SER A 179 25.65 -1.54 7.59
C SER A 179 26.80 -0.72 6.98
N SER A 180 26.57 -0.03 5.86
CA SER A 180 27.64 0.61 5.07
C SER A 180 27.70 2.13 5.20
N LEU A 181 26.74 2.78 5.86
CA LEU A 181 26.70 4.24 6.03
C LEU A 181 27.18 4.72 7.41
N SER A 182 27.52 3.82 8.33
CA SER A 182 27.98 4.17 9.68
C SER A 182 29.51 4.27 9.84
N ASN A 183 30.29 4.14 8.76
CA ASN A 183 31.76 4.17 8.80
C ASN A 183 32.39 5.33 8.00
N PHE A 184 31.75 6.49 7.95
CA PHE A 184 32.47 7.72 7.64
C PHE A 184 32.88 8.39 8.95
N ASN A 185 34.06 7.97 9.44
CA ASN A 185 34.80 8.77 10.40
C ASN A 185 35.11 10.12 9.74
N GLU A 186 34.98 11.18 10.53
CA GLU A 186 35.45 12.53 10.19
C GLU A 186 36.90 12.45 9.72
N ASP A 187 37.13 12.76 8.45
CA ASP A 187 38.32 13.46 7.97
C ASP A 187 37.93 14.08 6.61
N GLY A 188 38.06 15.41 6.52
CA GLY A 188 37.49 16.20 5.44
C GLY A 188 38.21 16.02 4.10
N GLU A 189 37.44 15.76 3.04
CA GLU A 189 37.82 16.17 1.69
C GLU A 189 36.57 16.32 0.80
N ILE A 190 36.51 17.45 0.09
CA ILE A 190 35.44 17.77 -0.85
C ILE A 190 35.67 16.94 -2.12
N GLY A 191 34.99 15.80 -2.24
CA GLY A 191 35.11 14.86 -3.35
C GLY A 191 33.79 14.59 -4.07
N SER A 192 33.57 15.31 -5.17
CA SER A 192 32.80 14.95 -6.38
C SER A 192 31.49 14.13 -6.26
N PHE A 193 30.37 14.81 -6.58
CA PHE A 193 29.04 14.26 -6.91
C PHE A 193 29.01 13.23 -8.08
N SER A 194 30.17 12.86 -8.63
CA SER A 194 30.29 11.95 -9.77
C SER A 194 30.31 10.45 -9.39
N GLU A 195 30.44 10.09 -8.11
CA GLU A 195 30.52 8.67 -7.71
C GLU A 195 29.14 8.00 -7.51
N GLU A 196 28.06 8.78 -7.38
CA GLU A 196 26.71 8.23 -7.20
C GLU A 196 26.13 7.63 -8.50
N MET A 197 26.61 8.08 -9.68
CA MET A 197 26.21 7.53 -10.98
C MET A 197 26.91 6.20 -11.34
N GLY A 198 27.94 5.79 -10.57
CA GLY A 198 28.77 4.60 -10.84
C GLY A 198 28.25 3.28 -10.27
N ARG A 199 27.22 3.31 -9.41
CA ARG A 199 26.68 2.11 -8.74
C ARG A 199 25.56 1.39 -9.50
N LEU A 200 25.51 1.56 -10.82
CA LEU A 200 24.79 0.68 -11.75
C LEU A 200 25.70 -0.43 -12.34
N GLY A 201 26.88 -0.63 -11.77
CA GLY A 201 27.72 -1.79 -12.08
C GLY A 201 27.04 -3.07 -11.61
N ILE A 202 26.80 -3.99 -12.55
CA ILE A 202 26.45 -5.39 -12.28
C ILE A 202 27.58 -5.93 -11.40
N ASN A 203 27.36 -5.94 -10.08
CA ASN A 203 28.27 -6.57 -9.17
C ASN A 203 27.99 -8.07 -9.29
N GLU A 204 28.83 -8.79 -10.03
CA GLU A 204 28.88 -10.26 -9.99
C GLU A 204 29.28 -10.67 -8.57
N ARG A 205 28.30 -10.65 -7.66
CA ARG A 205 28.49 -11.06 -6.27
C ARG A 205 28.69 -12.57 -6.31
N SER A 206 29.96 -12.95 -6.10
CA SER A 206 30.40 -14.34 -6.12
C SER A 206 29.49 -15.20 -5.27
N ASN A 207 29.02 -16.25 -5.94
CA ASN A 207 28.16 -17.32 -5.48
C ASN A 207 28.61 -17.87 -4.11
N SER A 208 28.04 -17.34 -3.02
CA SER A 208 27.93 -18.09 -1.77
C SER A 208 26.63 -18.86 -1.87
N ASN A 209 26.77 -20.16 -2.13
CA ASN A 209 25.70 -21.16 -2.20
C ASN A 209 24.85 -21.15 -0.91
N GLY A 210 23.91 -20.22 -0.80
CA GLY A 210 22.65 -20.42 -0.11
C GLY A 210 21.70 -21.01 -1.13
N SER A 211 21.80 -22.32 -1.36
CA SER A 211 20.82 -23.07 -2.15
C SER A 211 19.44 -22.79 -1.57
N CYS A 212 18.68 -21.90 -2.22
CA CYS A 212 17.25 -21.81 -2.03
C CYS A 212 16.62 -22.99 -2.79
N ASN A 213 16.93 -24.21 -2.32
CA ASN A 213 16.11 -25.38 -2.56
C ASN A 213 14.74 -25.09 -1.93
N GLY A 214 13.89 -24.39 -2.68
CA GLY A 214 12.48 -24.24 -2.41
C GLY A 214 11.73 -25.55 -2.62
N ASN A 215 12.25 -26.65 -2.05
CA ASN A 215 11.50 -27.87 -1.84
C ASN A 215 10.78 -27.76 -0.49
N GLY A 216 10.05 -26.66 -0.32
CA GLY A 216 9.04 -26.51 0.71
C GLY A 216 7.81 -27.29 0.30
N ASN A 217 7.89 -28.62 0.41
CA ASN A 217 6.71 -29.47 0.52
C ASN A 217 5.97 -29.03 1.80
N VAL A 218 5.17 -27.97 1.72
CA VAL A 218 4.10 -27.72 2.69
C VAL A 218 3.02 -28.76 2.37
N ARG A 219 3.29 -29.99 2.77
CA ARG A 219 2.31 -31.07 2.76
C ARG A 219 1.34 -30.82 3.91
N GLY A 220 0.08 -30.59 3.56
CA GLY A 220 -1.05 -31.08 4.35
C GLY A 220 -1.74 -30.10 5.27
N SER A 221 -2.37 -29.05 4.71
CA SER A 221 -3.72 -28.64 5.10
C SER A 221 -4.21 -27.48 4.25
N GLY A 222 -4.89 -27.76 3.13
CA GLY A 222 -5.85 -26.84 2.48
C GLY A 222 -5.52 -25.33 2.46
N ASP A 223 -4.27 -24.92 2.30
CA ASP A 223 -3.85 -23.55 2.63
C ASP A 223 -3.95 -22.66 1.41
N PHE A 224 -5.12 -22.05 1.20
CA PHE A 224 -5.36 -21.10 0.11
C PHE A 224 -4.50 -19.82 0.22
N ARG A 225 -3.66 -19.71 1.26
CA ARG A 225 -2.83 -18.55 1.61
C ARG A 225 -1.48 -18.49 0.87
N SER A 226 -1.08 -19.52 0.11
CA SER A 226 0.28 -19.63 -0.45
C SER A 226 0.35 -19.82 -1.98
N CYS A 227 -0.73 -19.51 -2.72
CA CYS A 227 -0.74 -19.65 -4.17
C CYS A 227 -0.16 -18.40 -4.86
N ARG A 228 0.86 -18.59 -5.72
CA ARG A 228 1.36 -17.52 -6.62
C ARG A 228 0.32 -17.24 -7.71
N ILE A 229 -0.09 -15.99 -7.85
CA ILE A 229 -1.15 -15.55 -8.77
C ILE A 229 -0.55 -14.55 -9.78
N PRO A 230 -0.95 -14.54 -11.06
CA PRO A 230 -0.61 -13.44 -11.97
C PRO A 230 -1.17 -12.12 -11.45
N LEU A 231 -0.29 -11.14 -11.19
CA LEU A 231 -0.65 -9.81 -10.74
C LEU A 231 -0.36 -8.79 -11.85
N PRO A 232 -1.23 -8.65 -12.86
CA PRO A 232 -1.09 -7.60 -13.84
C PRO A 232 -1.21 -6.23 -13.16
N TRP A 233 -0.78 -5.17 -13.86
CA TRP A 233 -0.64 -3.84 -13.28
C TRP A 233 -1.93 -3.30 -12.64
N GLU A 234 -3.10 -3.68 -13.18
CA GLU A 234 -4.42 -3.33 -12.65
C GLU A 234 -4.63 -3.84 -11.22
N LEU A 235 -4.11 -5.02 -10.87
CA LEU A 235 -4.14 -5.56 -9.50
C LEU A 235 -3.00 -5.01 -8.66
N MET A 236 -1.83 -4.78 -9.27
CA MET A 236 -0.65 -4.28 -8.56
C MET A 236 -0.85 -2.87 -7.99
N GLN A 237 -1.51 -1.99 -8.75
CA GLN A 237 -1.80 -0.61 -8.32
C GLN A 237 -2.56 -0.53 -6.97
N PRO A 238 -3.73 -1.17 -6.80
CA PRO A 238 -4.44 -1.18 -5.51
C PRO A 238 -3.67 -1.90 -4.42
N VAL A 239 -2.92 -2.98 -4.72
CA VAL A 239 -2.04 -3.64 -3.73
C VAL A 239 -1.05 -2.64 -3.13
N LEU A 240 -0.32 -1.89 -3.97
CA LEU A 240 0.65 -0.89 -3.51
C LEU A 240 0.00 0.21 -2.67
N ARG A 241 -1.22 0.65 -3.03
CA ARG A 241 -1.97 1.66 -2.26
C ARG A 241 -2.41 1.15 -0.89
N ILE A 242 -2.91 -0.08 -0.82
CA ILE A 242 -3.34 -0.70 0.45
C ILE A 242 -2.12 -0.90 1.36
N LEU A 243 -1.02 -1.46 0.83
CA LEU A 243 0.22 -1.62 1.58
C LEU A 243 0.78 -0.27 2.06
N GLY A 244 0.77 0.75 1.20
CA GLY A 244 1.19 2.11 1.58
C GLY A 244 0.37 2.67 2.73
N HIS A 245 -0.95 2.46 2.73
CA HIS A 245 -1.80 2.84 3.87
C HIS A 245 -1.46 2.02 5.12
N CYS A 246 -1.33 0.70 5.03
CA CYS A 246 -0.98 -0.16 6.17
C CYS A 246 0.38 0.19 6.79
N LEU A 247 1.33 0.70 6.00
CA LEU A 247 2.65 1.14 6.46
C LEU A 247 2.63 2.54 7.11
N LEU A 248 1.91 3.50 6.51
CA LEU A 248 2.07 4.93 6.80
C LEU A 248 0.87 5.58 7.48
N ALA A 249 -0.26 4.87 7.65
CA ALA A 249 -1.45 5.46 8.25
C ALA A 249 -1.20 5.93 9.71
N PRO A 250 -1.82 7.05 10.12
CA PRO A 250 -1.62 7.63 11.45
C PRO A 250 -2.11 6.74 12.60
N MET A 251 -3.04 5.81 12.34
CA MET A 251 -3.59 4.86 13.32
C MET A 251 -2.80 3.54 13.28
N LYS A 252 -1.72 3.49 14.06
CA LYS A 252 -0.68 2.45 13.99
C LYS A 252 -1.01 1.25 14.87
N ALA A 253 -1.69 0.24 14.32
CA ALA A 253 -1.52 -1.11 14.85
C ALA A 253 -0.16 -1.63 14.36
N GLN A 254 0.79 -1.83 15.28
CA GLN A 254 2.15 -2.24 14.95
C GLN A 254 2.18 -3.55 14.14
N GLU A 255 1.27 -4.48 14.45
CA GLU A 255 1.10 -5.74 13.72
C GLU A 255 0.74 -5.54 12.24
N VAL A 256 -0.13 -4.57 11.91
CA VAL A 256 -0.51 -4.26 10.52
C VAL A 256 0.70 -3.73 9.75
N ARG A 257 1.48 -2.87 10.40
CA ARG A 257 2.68 -2.30 9.80
C ARG A 257 3.75 -3.37 9.56
N ASP A 258 3.95 -4.26 10.52
CA ASP A 258 4.92 -5.35 10.39
C ASP A 258 4.49 -6.34 9.28
N ALA A 259 3.22 -6.73 9.23
CA ALA A 259 2.67 -7.54 8.15
C ALA A 259 2.82 -6.86 6.77
N ALA A 260 2.54 -5.54 6.69
CA ALA A 260 2.71 -4.79 5.45
C ALA A 260 4.18 -4.63 5.04
N SER A 261 5.10 -4.49 6.00
CA SER A 261 6.54 -4.40 5.75
C SER A 261 7.12 -5.69 5.17
N VAL A 262 6.58 -6.82 5.60
CA VAL A 262 6.86 -8.13 5.02
C VAL A 262 6.26 -8.14 3.61
N ALA A 263 4.96 -7.91 3.45
CA ALA A 263 4.26 -7.96 2.17
C ALA A 263 4.92 -7.12 1.06
N ILE A 264 5.28 -5.86 1.34
CA ILE A 264 5.87 -4.95 0.35
C ILE A 264 7.23 -5.43 -0.18
N ARG A 265 8.03 -6.12 0.65
CA ARG A 265 9.30 -6.69 0.22
C ARG A 265 9.11 -7.87 -0.73
N SER A 266 8.12 -8.73 -0.47
CA SER A 266 7.76 -9.78 -1.42
C SER A 266 7.22 -9.20 -2.74
N VAL A 267 6.47 -8.10 -2.68
CA VAL A 267 6.03 -7.39 -3.89
C VAL A 267 7.23 -6.80 -4.65
N TYR A 268 8.21 -6.21 -3.98
CA TYR A 268 9.45 -5.72 -4.58
C TYR A 268 10.21 -6.84 -5.29
N ALA A 269 10.49 -7.93 -4.58
CA ALA A 269 11.14 -9.13 -5.11
C ALA A 269 10.45 -9.63 -6.39
N ARG A 270 9.12 -9.80 -6.33
CA ARG A 270 8.34 -10.19 -7.50
C ARG A 270 8.43 -9.18 -8.63
N ALA A 271 8.27 -7.89 -8.35
CA ALA A 271 8.30 -6.84 -9.35
C ALA A 271 9.66 -6.81 -10.09
N SER A 272 10.75 -7.10 -9.38
CA SER A 272 12.09 -7.26 -9.95
C SER A 272 12.17 -8.49 -10.86
N HIS A 273 11.62 -9.63 -10.43
CA HIS A 273 11.58 -10.84 -11.27
C HIS A 273 10.69 -10.69 -12.51
N GLU A 274 9.58 -9.95 -12.42
CA GLU A 274 8.64 -9.71 -13.51
C GLU A 274 8.96 -8.45 -14.33
N LEU A 275 10.07 -7.77 -14.03
CA LEU A 275 10.55 -6.57 -14.71
C LEU A 275 9.47 -5.48 -14.86
N MET A 276 8.74 -5.20 -13.78
CA MET A 276 7.68 -4.19 -13.74
C MET A 276 8.20 -2.87 -13.15
N PRO A 277 8.73 -1.92 -13.96
CA PRO A 277 9.45 -0.75 -13.45
C PRO A 277 8.61 0.14 -12.54
N GLN A 278 7.32 0.30 -12.83
CA GLN A 278 6.41 1.10 -12.01
C GLN A 278 6.22 0.49 -10.61
N ALA A 279 6.13 -0.84 -10.54
CA ALA A 279 6.00 -1.57 -9.28
C ALA A 279 7.31 -1.58 -8.48
N ILE A 280 8.46 -1.73 -9.16
CA ILE A 280 9.80 -1.65 -8.55
C ILE A 280 9.99 -0.28 -7.89
N LEU A 281 9.72 0.81 -8.62
CA LEU A 281 9.87 2.17 -8.11
C LEU A 281 8.97 2.43 -6.90
N ALA A 282 7.69 2.06 -7.00
CA ALA A 282 6.71 2.26 -5.93
C ALA A 282 7.06 1.45 -4.67
N SER A 283 7.40 0.17 -4.83
CA SER A 283 7.73 -0.71 -3.70
C SER A 283 9.04 -0.32 -3.02
N ARG A 284 10.09 0.02 -3.78
CA ARG A 284 11.36 0.55 -3.24
C ARG A 284 11.14 1.84 -2.44
N SER A 285 10.34 2.77 -2.98
CA SER A 285 10.02 4.03 -2.29
C SER A 285 9.29 3.78 -0.97
N LEU A 286 8.32 2.86 -0.95
CA LEU A 286 7.60 2.48 0.27
C LEU A 286 8.52 1.81 1.31
N ILE A 287 9.45 0.95 0.88
CA ILE A 287 10.43 0.31 1.76
C ILE A 287 11.35 1.37 2.40
N GLN A 288 11.83 2.33 1.62
CA GLN A 288 12.66 3.43 2.13
C GLN A 288 11.90 4.32 3.12
N LEU A 289 10.61 4.62 2.84
CA LEU A 289 9.76 5.36 3.77
C LEU A 289 9.49 4.58 5.07
N ASP A 290 9.27 3.26 5.01
CA ASP A 290 9.14 2.46 6.24
C ASP A 290 10.43 2.51 7.07
N LYS A 291 11.59 2.42 6.43
CA LYS A 291 12.89 2.54 7.12
C LYS A 291 13.09 3.88 7.78
N SER A 292 12.89 4.97 7.04
CA SER A 292 13.06 6.32 7.59
C SER A 292 12.09 6.59 8.74
N THR A 293 10.86 6.11 8.65
CA THR A 293 9.87 6.23 9.73
C THR A 293 10.18 5.33 10.94
N ARG A 294 10.74 4.13 10.76
CA ARG A 294 11.24 3.29 11.87
C ARG A 294 12.45 3.95 12.54
N LYS A 295 13.40 4.46 11.77
CA LYS A 295 14.58 5.17 12.27
C LYS A 295 14.17 6.41 13.07
N ALA A 296 13.32 7.28 12.52
CA ALA A 296 12.81 8.44 13.23
C ALA A 296 12.09 8.08 14.54
N ALA A 297 11.36 6.96 14.59
CA ALA A 297 10.72 6.47 15.81
C ALA A 297 11.73 5.94 16.84
N ARG A 298 12.80 5.25 16.39
CA ARG A 298 13.91 4.80 17.25
C ARG A 298 14.67 5.99 17.82
N ASP A 299 15.00 6.97 16.99
CA ASP A 299 15.73 8.19 17.39
C ASP A 299 14.91 9.00 18.41
N ALA A 300 13.62 9.18 18.18
CA ALA A 300 12.72 9.84 19.13
C ALA A 300 12.63 9.09 20.48
N SER A 301 12.63 7.76 20.46
CA SER A 301 12.61 6.93 21.67
C SER A 301 13.96 6.97 22.40
N GLY A 302 15.08 6.96 21.67
CA GLY A 302 16.43 7.10 22.22
C GLY A 302 16.65 8.47 22.88
N MET A 303 16.15 9.55 22.29
CA MET A 303 16.18 10.89 22.90
C MET A 303 15.32 10.98 24.17
N ALA A 304 14.21 10.24 24.26
CA ALA A 304 13.40 10.18 25.47
C ALA A 304 14.10 9.43 26.62
N VAL A 305 14.92 8.41 26.31
CA VAL A 305 15.74 7.69 27.32
C VAL A 305 16.86 8.59 27.85
N ILE A 306 17.50 9.39 26.98
CA ILE A 306 18.54 10.34 27.40
C ILE A 306 17.94 11.50 28.21
N GLY A 307 16.74 11.97 27.86
CA GLY A 307 16.00 12.98 28.64
C GLY A 307 15.50 12.49 30.01
N GLY A 308 15.33 11.17 30.18
CA GLY A 308 14.98 10.53 31.46
C GLY A 308 16.18 10.28 32.39
N MET A 309 17.41 10.27 31.87
CA MET A 309 18.64 10.08 32.64
C MET A 309 19.28 11.38 33.14
N ALA A 310 18.71 12.55 32.81
CA ALA A 310 19.14 13.85 33.33
C ALA A 310 18.18 14.38 34.40
N SER A 311 18.05 13.67 35.52
CA SER A 311 17.50 14.23 36.77
C SER A 311 18.51 14.09 37.90
N ASN A 312 19.57 14.89 37.85
CA ASN A 312 20.36 15.17 39.05
C ASN A 312 19.62 16.20 39.92
N PRO A 313 19.30 15.89 41.19
CA PRO A 313 18.48 16.74 42.04
C PRO A 313 19.34 17.63 42.93
N THR A 314 19.77 18.81 42.46
CA THR A 314 20.47 19.77 43.34
C THR A 314 20.39 21.22 42.83
N THR A 315 19.35 21.97 43.24
CA THR A 315 19.46 23.26 43.98
C THR A 315 18.11 23.98 44.05
N PRO A 316 17.71 24.53 45.21
CA PRO A 316 16.46 25.25 45.37
C PRO A 316 16.66 26.73 45.06
N SER A 317 15.92 27.28 44.08
CA SER A 317 15.79 28.73 43.92
C SER A 317 14.31 29.13 44.01
N LYS A 318 14.08 30.16 44.82
CA LYS A 318 12.80 30.62 45.37
C LYS A 318 11.78 31.02 44.30
N PRO A 319 10.46 30.88 44.57
CA PRO A 319 9.42 31.29 43.64
C PRO A 319 9.34 32.82 43.52
N LYS A 320 9.46 33.32 42.28
CA LYS A 320 9.12 34.71 41.93
C LYS A 320 7.61 34.78 41.68
N LYS A 321 6.93 35.71 42.37
CA LYS A 321 5.47 35.96 42.31
C LYS A 321 4.98 36.15 40.86
N PRO A 322 3.75 35.71 40.52
CA PRO A 322 3.10 36.09 39.28
C PRO A 322 2.49 37.50 39.41
N GLU A 323 2.86 38.40 38.49
CA GLU A 323 2.12 39.65 38.27
C GLU A 323 0.80 39.32 37.56
N VAL A 324 -0.30 39.62 38.24
CA VAL A 324 -1.66 39.57 37.72
C VAL A 324 -1.90 40.88 36.97
N LEU A 325 -1.88 40.85 35.64
CA LEU A 325 -2.42 41.94 34.81
C LEU A 325 -3.92 41.72 34.61
N LEU A 326 -4.70 42.35 35.49
CA LEU A 326 -6.12 42.62 35.30
C LEU A 326 -6.28 43.57 34.12
N VAL A 327 -6.94 43.14 33.05
CA VAL A 327 -7.62 44.05 32.11
C VAL A 327 -9.11 43.93 32.40
N SER A 328 -9.66 44.99 32.99
CA SER A 328 -11.11 45.20 33.08
C SER A 328 -11.50 46.33 32.13
N LYS A 329 -12.47 46.01 31.28
CA LYS A 329 -13.45 46.85 30.59
C LYS A 329 -12.97 47.94 29.62
#